data_AF-A0A4Y2JQN8-F1
#
_entry.id   AF-A0A4Y2JQN8-F1
#
_cell.length_a   1.000
_cell.length_b   1.000
_cell.length_c   1.000
_cell.angle_alpha   90.00
_cell.angle_beta   90.00
_cell.angle_gamma   90.00
#
_symmetry.space_group_name_H-M   'P 1'
#
loop_
_entity.id
_entity.type
_entity.pdbx_description
1 polymer ?
#
loop_
_entity_poly.entity_id
_entity_poly.type
_entity_poly.pdbx_seq_one_letter_code
_entity_poly.pdbx_strand_id
1 'polypeptide(L)'
;MCPFRNNRHGMLQVDDDTPSVVTSTPETKHINTDGVLWIGGCSNLPIGLPSAYYKGFVGCIHSVIVDGEALKITTHGTGQSCSHT
;
A
#
# COMPACT_ATOMS: atom_id res chain seq x y z
N MET A 1 -15.38 3.44 -3.35
CA MET A 1 -14.66 3.01 -4.58
C MET A 1 -13.23 2.61 -4.18
N CYS A 2 -12.60 1.61 -4.81
CA CYS A 2 -11.20 1.27 -4.50
C CYS A 2 -10.22 2.28 -5.13
N PRO A 3 -9.03 2.52 -4.54
CA PRO A 3 -7.97 3.28 -5.19
C PRO A 3 -7.66 2.64 -6.54
N PHE A 4 -7.49 3.46 -7.58
CA PHE A 4 -7.11 2.96 -8.90
C PHE A 4 -6.05 3.85 -9.53
N ARG A 5 -5.24 3.23 -10.40
CA ARG A 5 -4.28 3.95 -11.24
C ARG A 5 -4.42 3.48 -12.67
N ASN A 6 -4.65 4.44 -13.58
CA ASN A 6 -4.61 4.21 -15.02
C ASN A 6 -3.50 5.06 -15.62
N ASN A 7 -2.38 4.43 -15.99
CA ASN A 7 -1.16 5.09 -16.43
C ASN A 7 -0.66 6.11 -15.39
N ARG A 8 -0.86 7.41 -15.65
CA ARG A 8 -0.45 8.51 -14.77
C ARG A 8 -1.58 9.05 -13.91
N HIS A 9 -2.83 8.71 -14.22
CA HIS A 9 -3.99 9.20 -13.49
C HIS A 9 -4.26 8.25 -12.32
N GLY A 10 -4.21 8.79 -11.11
CA GLY A 10 -4.54 8.09 -9.87
C GLY A 10 -5.78 8.68 -9.22
N MET A 11 -6.54 7.82 -8.54
CA MET A 11 -7.65 8.22 -7.68
C MET A 11 -7.51 7.51 -6.33
N LEU A 12 -7.74 8.27 -5.25
CA LEU A 12 -7.86 7.75 -3.89
C LEU A 12 -9.17 8.26 -3.27
N GLN A 13 -9.91 7.35 -2.64
CA GLN A 13 -11.11 7.68 -1.88
C GLN A 13 -11.00 7.03 -0.51
N VAL A 14 -11.40 7.78 0.52
CA VAL A 14 -11.59 7.27 1.88
C VAL A 14 -13.08 7.32 2.15
N ASP A 15 -13.65 6.19 2.56
CA ASP A 15 -15.08 6.01 2.76
C ASP A 15 -15.89 6.50 1.55
N ASP A 16 -16.91 7.32 1.79
CA ASP A 16 -17.79 7.88 0.76
C ASP A 16 -17.48 9.36 0.45
N ASP A 17 -16.31 9.86 0.84
CA ASP A 17 -15.91 11.24 0.56
C ASP A 17 -15.57 11.46 -0.92
N THR A 18 -15.42 12.71 -1.34
CA THR A 18 -15.07 13.08 -2.71
C THR A 18 -13.69 12.50 -3.06
N PRO A 19 -13.57 11.74 -4.17
CA PRO A 19 -12.28 11.15 -4.53
C PRO A 19 -11.22 12.21 -4.86
N SER A 20 -10.03 12.03 -4.32
CA SER A 20 -8.84 12.79 -4.69
C SER A 20 -8.28 12.25 -6.00
N VAL A 21 -8.21 13.09 -7.03
CA VAL A 21 -7.67 12.72 -8.36
C VAL A 21 -6.34 13.43 -8.57
N VAL A 22 -5.31 12.68 -8.94
CA VAL A 22 -3.94 13.18 -9.12
C VAL A 22 -3.30 12.63 -10.40
N THR A 23 -2.34 13.38 -10.95
CA THR A 23 -1.57 12.97 -12.13
C THR A 23 -0.08 12.98 -11.81
N SER A 24 0.61 11.87 -12.06
CA SER A 24 2.07 11.80 -11.87
C SER A 24 2.82 12.63 -12.92
N THR A 25 4.09 12.92 -12.64
CA THR A 25 4.97 13.64 -13.57
C THR A 25 5.06 12.92 -14.93
N PRO A 26 5.36 13.64 -16.02
CA PRO A 26 5.18 13.10 -17.36
C PRO A 26 6.19 12.03 -17.79
N GLU A 27 7.33 11.89 -17.10
CA GLU A 27 8.50 11.14 -17.59
C GLU A 27 8.23 9.65 -17.77
N THR A 28 7.30 9.08 -16.99
CA THR A 28 6.92 7.66 -17.10
C THR A 28 5.42 7.46 -16.93
N LYS A 29 4.88 6.48 -17.66
CA LYS A 29 3.51 5.99 -17.49
C LYS A 29 3.46 4.68 -16.68
N HIS A 30 4.60 4.03 -16.51
CA HIS A 30 4.71 2.71 -15.87
C HIS A 30 5.13 2.85 -14.41
N ILE A 31 4.64 1.93 -13.59
CA ILE A 31 5.14 1.73 -12.25
C ILE A 31 6.29 0.72 -12.32
N ASN A 32 7.43 1.05 -11.69
CA ASN A 32 8.60 0.17 -11.65
C ASN A 32 8.76 -0.32 -10.21
N THR A 33 8.29 -1.53 -9.93
CA THR A 33 8.37 -2.19 -8.62
C THR A 33 8.93 -3.59 -8.81
N ASP A 34 9.60 -4.11 -7.78
CA ASP A 34 10.04 -5.51 -7.72
C ASP A 34 8.90 -6.52 -7.50
N GLY A 35 7.67 -6.01 -7.28
CA GLY A 35 6.47 -6.81 -7.10
C GLY A 35 6.21 -7.25 -5.65
N VAL A 36 7.06 -6.86 -4.70
CA VAL A 36 6.86 -7.15 -3.28
C VAL A 36 5.89 -6.15 -2.66
N LEU A 37 4.83 -6.64 -2.01
CA LEU A 37 3.83 -5.83 -1.32
C LEU A 37 3.93 -6.03 0.21
N TRP A 38 4.31 -4.97 0.93
CA TRP A 38 4.36 -4.97 2.39
C TRP A 38 3.10 -4.34 2.97
N ILE A 39 2.42 -5.06 3.86
CA ILE A 39 1.18 -4.62 4.50
C ILE A 39 1.39 -4.63 6.02
N GLY A 40 1.05 -3.54 6.69
CA GLY A 40 1.27 -3.38 8.13
C GLY A 40 2.66 -2.86 8.51
N GLY A 41 3.68 -3.13 7.70
CA GLY A 41 5.03 -2.61 7.91
C GLY A 41 6.08 -3.40 7.11
N CYS A 42 7.33 -2.92 7.13
CA CYS A 42 8.48 -3.60 6.56
C CYS A 42 9.65 -3.52 7.54
N SER A 43 10.41 -4.60 7.70
CA SER A 43 11.59 -4.67 8.58
C SER A 43 12.76 -3.85 8.05
N ASN A 44 12.86 -3.69 6.73
CA ASN A 44 13.94 -2.97 6.06
C ASN A 44 13.37 -1.90 5.13
N LEU A 45 13.29 -0.67 5.64
CA LEU A 45 12.87 0.50 4.87
C LEU A 45 14.07 1.29 4.35
N PRO A 46 14.00 1.88 3.13
CA PRO A 46 15.06 2.75 2.63
C PRO A 46 15.21 4.00 3.49
N ILE A 47 16.40 4.59 3.47
CA ILE A 47 16.70 5.86 4.14
C ILE A 47 16.07 7.01 3.36
N GLY A 48 15.55 8.03 4.05
CA GLY A 48 15.04 9.26 3.44
C GLY A 48 13.51 9.32 3.31
N LEU A 49 12.78 8.38 3.90
CA LEU A 49 11.33 8.47 4.01
C LEU A 49 10.93 9.50 5.08
N PRO A 50 9.76 10.15 4.96
CA PRO A 50 9.18 10.90 6.07
C PRO A 50 9.03 10.04 7.34
N SER A 51 9.25 10.65 8.51
CA SER A 51 9.33 9.93 9.80
C SER A 51 8.11 9.07 10.12
N ALA A 52 6.92 9.47 9.63
CA ALA A 52 5.68 8.73 9.79
C ALA A 52 5.72 7.33 9.17
N TYR A 53 6.53 7.10 8.13
CA TYR A 53 6.58 5.81 7.41
C TYR A 53 7.52 4.78 8.04
N TYR A 54 8.35 5.17 9.01
CA TYR A 54 9.22 4.23 9.74
C TYR A 54 8.49 3.50 10.88
N LYS A 55 7.24 3.87 11.15
CA LYS A 55 6.41 3.16 12.13
C LYS A 55 5.46 2.25 11.38
N GLY A 56 5.45 0.97 11.76
CA GLY A 56 4.43 0.03 11.29
C GLY A 56 3.03 0.47 11.71
N PHE A 57 2.04 0.06 10.93
CA PHE A 57 0.64 0.24 11.25
C PHE A 57 0.26 -0.61 12.46
N VAL A 58 -0.44 0.00 13.41
CA VAL A 58 -0.96 -0.66 14.61
C VAL A 58 -2.48 -0.60 14.57
N GLY A 59 -3.11 -1.73 14.31
CA GLY A 59 -4.57 -1.84 14.17
C GLY A 59 -4.95 -3.09 13.37
N CYS A 60 -6.22 -3.15 12.97
CA CYS A 60 -6.74 -4.26 12.17
C CYS A 60 -6.82 -3.87 10.70
N ILE A 61 -6.36 -4.76 9.83
CA ILE A 61 -6.62 -4.71 8.38
C ILE A 61 -7.46 -5.94 8.06
N HIS A 62 -8.68 -5.72 7.56
CA HIS A 62 -9.63 -6.81 7.32
C HIS A 62 -9.55 -7.36 5.89
N SER A 63 -9.54 -6.47 4.89
CA SER A 63 -9.61 -6.83 3.48
C SER A 63 -8.62 -6.00 2.66
N VAL A 64 -7.91 -6.67 1.76
CA VAL A 64 -7.01 -6.06 0.78
C VAL A 64 -7.31 -6.68 -0.57
N ILE A 65 -7.54 -5.84 -1.57
CA ILE A 65 -7.84 -6.25 -2.95
C ILE A 65 -6.80 -5.59 -3.84
N VAL A 66 -6.14 -6.38 -4.68
CA VAL A 66 -5.12 -5.92 -5.63
C VAL A 66 -5.55 -6.38 -7.02
N ASP A 67 -5.67 -5.44 -7.97
CA ASP A 67 -6.12 -5.71 -9.35
C ASP A 67 -7.43 -6.53 -9.44
N GLY A 68 -8.33 -6.31 -8.48
CA GLY A 68 -9.62 -7.00 -8.41
C GLY A 68 -9.58 -8.37 -7.72
N GLU A 69 -8.41 -8.88 -7.35
CA GLU A 69 -8.25 -10.13 -6.61
C GLU A 69 -8.12 -9.88 -5.10
N ALA A 70 -8.91 -10.59 -4.30
CA ALA A 70 -8.83 -10.50 -2.85
C ALA A 70 -7.60 -11.24 -2.32
N LEU A 71 -6.71 -10.53 -1.63
CA LEU A 71 -5.54 -11.12 -1.00
C LEU A 71 -5.95 -11.83 0.29
N LYS A 72 -5.64 -13.13 0.39
CA LYS A 72 -5.84 -13.88 1.64
C LYS A 72 -4.71 -13.60 2.64
N ILE A 73 -4.87 -12.51 3.39
CA ILE A 73 -3.86 -11.97 4.33
C ILE A 73 -3.42 -13.01 5.38
N THR A 74 -4.31 -13.94 5.76
CA THR A 74 -4.02 -15.00 6.74
C THR A 74 -3.14 -16.12 6.20
N THR A 75 -3.01 -16.28 4.88
CA THR A 75 -2.19 -17.35 4.26
C THR A 75 -1.01 -16.83 3.46
N HIS A 76 -1.06 -15.58 2.97
CA HIS A 76 0.03 -14.95 2.21
C HIS A 76 0.93 -14.04 3.06
N GLY A 77 0.62 -13.85 4.34
CA GLY A 77 1.50 -13.16 5.26
C GLY A 77 2.69 -14.04 5.65
N THR A 78 3.91 -13.64 5.30
CA THR A 78 5.12 -14.08 6.00
C THR A 78 5.10 -13.45 7.39
N GLY A 79 4.22 -13.94 8.27
CA GLY A 79 4.02 -13.41 9.60
C GLY A 79 5.30 -13.51 10.43
N GLN A 80 6.19 -12.54 10.33
CA GLN A 80 7.16 -12.27 11.38
C GLN A 80 6.37 -11.64 12.52
N SER A 81 5.87 -12.51 13.40
CA SER A 81 5.30 -12.08 14.67
C SER A 81 6.38 -11.31 15.43
N CYS A 82 6.10 -10.05 15.78
CA CYS A 82 6.93 -9.33 16.74
C CYS A 82 6.79 -10.04 18.09
N SER A 83 7.77 -10.87 18.46
CA SER A 83 7.90 -11.41 19.81
C SER A 83 8.24 -10.25 20.74
N HIS A 84 7.28 -9.86 21.59
CA HIS A 84 7.49 -8.92 22.68
C HIS A 84 8.13 -9.67 23.85
N THR A 85 9.31 -9.23 24.29
CA THR A 85 9.76 -9.38 25.68
C THR A 85 9.31 -8.17 26.47
#